data_AF-A0A2E4EEQ0-F1
#
_entry.id   AF-A0A2E4EEQ0-F1
#
_cell.length_a   1.000
_cell.length_b   1.000
_cell.length_c   1.000
_cell.angle_alpha   90.00
_cell.angle_beta   90.00
_cell.angle_gamma   90.00
#
_symmetry.space_group_name_H-M   'P 1'
#
loop_
_entity.id
_entity.type
_entity.pdbx_description
1 polymer ?
#
loop_
_entity_poly.entity_id
_entity_poly.type
_entity_poly.pdbx_seq_one_letter_code
_entity_poly.pdbx_strand_id
1 'polypeptide(L)'
;MGVKVCIFILKYLLLMKNTIIYCLIASTSLFSCTEQVDKKSIYKRSIELMTVFSQGDTNTILKHHFPYVDQSNEMFGLEKTRIDKDIIDVLSNKPSIVQIDTSGRGYMGDYEASIVVKEDTNYFEIIFWLYRDSVDNLYLRRADLKSLNEDCYAHFNFPHVPEESVIFKRLSWQTDILRTSFNSGQIMIQNNDSIDYSFLRFRLKIGEPDFYINIPKFKNLKFNQTIEISQKVRAGDLVLVDIPELKDYWYEIEINKTNVLWEAELLEALPRPEYEECTFLDQIRKKTLIDCTY
;
A
#
# COMPACT_ATOMS: atom_id res chain seq x y z
N MET A 1 -13.33 -49.13 52.54
CA MET A 1 -12.94 -48.74 51.17
C MET A 1 -14.06 -47.93 50.56
N GLY A 2 -13.78 -46.71 50.08
CA GLY A 2 -14.73 -45.93 49.30
C GLY A 2 -14.88 -44.47 49.74
N VAL A 3 -14.20 -43.60 49.00
CA VAL A 3 -14.58 -42.20 48.69
C VAL A 3 -14.63 -41.20 49.84
N LYS A 4 -13.62 -40.30 49.91
CA LYS A 4 -13.76 -38.85 50.21
C LYS A 4 -12.38 -38.17 50.33
N VAL A 5 -11.67 -37.99 49.21
CA VAL A 5 -10.48 -37.08 49.17
C VAL A 5 -10.48 -36.12 47.96
N CYS A 6 -11.31 -36.30 46.93
CA CYS A 6 -11.20 -35.48 45.71
C CYS A 6 -12.12 -34.25 45.60
N ILE A 7 -12.79 -33.79 46.66
CA ILE A 7 -13.75 -32.66 46.54
C ILE A 7 -13.19 -31.31 47.03
N PHE A 8 -12.10 -31.28 47.80
CA PHE A 8 -11.59 -30.01 48.35
C PHE A 8 -10.64 -29.24 47.42
N ILE A 9 -9.95 -29.91 46.49
CA ILE A 9 -9.00 -29.24 45.57
C ILE A 9 -9.71 -28.67 44.33
N LEU A 10 -10.82 -29.30 43.89
CA LEU A 10 -11.57 -28.83 42.72
C LEU A 10 -12.35 -27.53 42.98
N LYS A 11 -12.77 -27.29 44.24
CA LYS A 11 -13.48 -26.05 44.62
C LYS A 11 -12.55 -24.83 44.64
N TYR A 12 -11.28 -25.00 45.02
CA TYR A 12 -10.28 -23.93 45.00
C TYR A 12 -9.78 -23.57 43.59
N LEU A 13 -9.68 -24.57 42.69
CA LEU A 13 -9.33 -24.34 41.28
C LEU A 13 -10.44 -23.67 40.48
N LEU A 14 -11.72 -23.91 40.81
CA LEU A 14 -12.87 -23.23 40.20
C LEU A 14 -13.04 -21.79 40.68
N LEU A 15 -12.68 -21.49 41.94
CA LEU A 15 -12.65 -20.13 42.46
C LEU A 15 -11.52 -19.30 41.81
N MET A 16 -10.34 -19.87 41.59
CA MET A 16 -9.24 -19.15 40.91
C MET A 16 -9.47 -18.93 39.41
N LYS A 17 -10.19 -19.83 38.71
CA LYS A 17 -10.55 -19.62 37.29
C LYS A 17 -11.47 -18.42 37.10
N ASN A 18 -12.45 -18.24 37.98
CA ASN A 18 -13.35 -17.09 37.88
C ASN A 18 -12.64 -15.79 38.24
N THR A 19 -11.75 -15.76 39.24
CA THR A 19 -11.00 -14.54 39.56
C THR A 19 -10.02 -14.14 38.45
N ILE A 20 -9.36 -15.10 37.79
CA ILE A 20 -8.49 -14.83 36.63
C ILE A 20 -9.30 -14.33 35.43
N ILE A 21 -10.48 -14.91 35.18
CA ILE A 21 -11.39 -14.46 34.11
C ILE A 21 -11.96 -13.07 34.42
N TYR A 22 -12.36 -12.78 35.65
CA TYR A 22 -12.81 -11.44 36.05
C TYR A 22 -11.66 -10.42 36.03
N CYS A 23 -10.42 -10.81 36.33
CA CYS A 23 -9.24 -9.96 36.15
C CYS A 23 -8.89 -9.74 34.67
N LEU A 24 -9.11 -10.73 33.79
CA LEU A 24 -8.92 -10.60 32.33
C LEU A 24 -10.04 -9.78 31.66
N ILE A 25 -11.28 -9.90 32.14
CA ILE A 25 -12.41 -9.08 31.69
C ILE A 25 -12.29 -7.66 32.26
N ALA A 26 -11.84 -7.50 33.51
CA ALA A 26 -11.52 -6.19 34.09
C ALA A 26 -10.32 -5.53 33.40
N SER A 27 -9.27 -6.28 33.02
CA SER A 27 -8.14 -5.69 32.28
C SER A 27 -8.55 -5.29 30.86
N THR A 28 -9.29 -6.13 30.13
CA THR A 28 -9.79 -5.78 28.78
C THR A 28 -10.81 -4.62 28.80
N SER A 29 -11.63 -4.49 29.84
CA SER A 29 -12.53 -3.33 30.00
C SER A 29 -11.81 -2.06 30.48
N LEU A 30 -10.73 -2.16 31.27
CA LEU A 30 -9.88 -1.02 31.63
C LEU A 30 -9.10 -0.47 30.42
N PHE A 31 -8.64 -1.33 29.49
CA PHE A 31 -8.02 -0.89 28.24
C PHE A 31 -9.02 -0.19 27.29
N SER A 32 -10.31 -0.59 27.31
CA SER A 32 -11.33 0.03 26.47
C SER A 32 -11.72 1.46 26.92
N CYS A 33 -11.63 1.76 28.22
CA CYS A 33 -11.92 3.09 28.75
C CYS A 33 -10.77 4.08 28.54
N THR A 34 -9.51 3.61 28.58
CA THR A 34 -8.35 4.46 28.25
C THR A 34 -8.33 4.87 26.78
N GLU A 35 -8.86 4.02 25.89
CA GLU A 35 -8.85 4.28 24.44
C GLU A 35 -9.90 5.31 24.00
N GLN A 36 -11.06 5.37 24.67
CA GLN A 36 -12.06 6.42 24.42
C GLN A 36 -11.61 7.82 24.89
N VAL A 37 -10.84 7.89 25.98
CA VAL A 37 -10.29 9.16 26.51
C VAL A 37 -9.20 9.72 25.59
N ASP A 38 -8.52 8.85 24.84
CA ASP A 38 -7.47 9.24 23.90
C ASP A 38 -8.02 9.98 22.67
N LYS A 39 -9.05 9.41 22.02
CA LYS A 39 -9.63 9.96 20.78
C LYS A 39 -10.14 11.39 20.93
N LYS A 40 -10.76 11.70 22.07
CA LYS A 40 -11.27 13.06 22.33
C LYS A 40 -10.14 14.08 22.52
N SER A 41 -9.06 13.68 23.19
CA SER A 41 -7.89 14.53 23.41
C SER A 41 -7.13 14.76 22.11
N ILE A 42 -6.96 13.71 21.29
CA ILE A 42 -6.41 13.80 19.94
C ILE A 42 -7.26 14.73 19.08
N TYR A 43 -8.58 14.51 19.02
CA TYR A 43 -9.50 15.36 18.26
C TYR A 43 -9.37 16.83 18.64
N LYS A 44 -9.45 17.14 19.94
CA LYS A 44 -9.34 18.51 20.43
C LYS A 44 -7.99 19.11 20.02
N ARG A 45 -6.91 18.36 20.19
CA ARG A 45 -5.57 18.81 19.85
C ARG A 45 -5.42 19.08 18.34
N SER A 46 -5.98 18.23 17.50
CA SER A 46 -5.91 18.40 16.05
C SER A 46 -6.70 19.63 15.58
N ILE A 47 -7.85 19.92 16.19
CA ILE A 47 -8.60 21.18 15.93
C ILE A 47 -7.81 22.41 16.38
N GLU A 48 -7.15 22.36 17.54
CA GLU A 48 -6.26 23.44 17.99
C GLU A 48 -5.14 23.67 16.97
N LEU A 49 -4.48 22.60 16.50
CA LEU A 49 -3.44 22.69 15.49
C LEU A 49 -3.97 23.30 14.18
N MET A 50 -5.10 22.83 13.66
CA MET A 50 -5.74 23.42 12.47
C MET A 50 -5.94 24.93 12.61
N THR A 51 -6.39 25.36 13.79
CA THR A 51 -6.59 26.79 14.09
C THR A 51 -5.27 27.54 14.05
N VAL A 52 -4.22 26.99 14.67
CA VAL A 52 -2.89 27.60 14.70
C VAL A 52 -2.29 27.67 13.29
N PHE A 53 -2.36 26.60 12.49
CA PHE A 53 -1.91 26.60 11.10
C PHE A 53 -2.69 27.61 10.24
N SER A 54 -4.01 27.72 10.42
CA SER A 54 -4.82 28.70 9.67
C SER A 54 -4.48 30.17 9.97
N GLN A 55 -3.81 30.44 11.10
CA GLN A 55 -3.34 31.79 11.45
C GLN A 55 -1.99 32.14 10.80
N GLY A 56 -1.25 31.15 10.29
CA GLY A 56 0.04 31.36 9.62
C GLY A 56 1.19 31.80 10.53
N ASP A 57 1.03 31.79 11.86
CA ASP A 57 2.10 32.13 12.80
C ASP A 57 3.02 30.94 13.06
N THR A 58 4.08 30.84 12.26
CA THR A 58 5.10 29.79 12.35
C THR A 58 5.77 29.71 13.72
N ASN A 59 5.95 30.83 14.44
CA ASN A 59 6.53 30.81 15.78
C ASN A 59 5.58 30.17 16.80
N THR A 60 4.27 30.35 16.62
CA THR A 60 3.27 29.67 17.45
C THR A 60 3.20 28.20 17.08
N ILE A 61 3.19 27.83 15.79
CA ILE A 61 3.26 26.42 15.33
C ILE A 61 4.45 25.67 15.95
N LEU A 62 5.63 26.30 15.99
CA LEU A 62 6.84 25.71 16.59
C LEU A 62 6.68 25.39 18.08
N LYS A 63 5.88 26.15 18.84
CA LYS A 63 5.63 25.88 20.27
C LYS A 63 4.79 24.63 20.50
N HIS A 64 4.00 24.22 19.50
CA HIS A 64 3.21 23.01 19.56
C HIS A 64 4.02 21.76 19.19
N HIS A 65 5.21 21.95 18.62
CA HIS A 65 6.05 20.84 18.23
C HIS A 65 6.75 20.15 19.40
N PHE A 66 7.00 18.85 19.26
CA PHE A 66 7.73 18.09 20.26
C PHE A 66 9.16 18.65 20.42
N PRO A 67 9.58 19.06 21.64
CA PRO A 67 10.82 19.81 21.84
C PRO A 67 12.10 18.98 21.65
N TYR A 68 12.00 17.65 21.48
CA TYR A 68 13.14 16.72 21.36
C TYR A 68 13.33 16.12 19.96
N VAL A 69 12.86 16.79 18.90
CA VAL A 69 13.35 16.47 17.56
C VAL A 69 14.72 17.10 17.41
N ASP A 70 15.75 16.26 17.29
CA ASP A 70 17.14 16.63 17.09
C ASP A 70 17.26 17.62 15.91
N GLN A 71 17.33 18.92 16.23
CA GLN A 71 17.40 20.01 15.26
C GLN A 71 18.72 20.02 14.48
N SER A 72 19.64 19.10 14.78
CA SER A 72 20.95 19.01 14.15
C SER A 72 20.93 18.45 12.72
N ASN A 73 19.80 17.91 12.25
CA ASN A 73 19.67 17.42 10.89
C ASN A 73 18.98 18.48 10.00
N GLU A 74 19.78 19.38 9.41
CA GLU A 74 19.31 20.53 8.62
C GLU A 74 18.29 20.17 7.52
N MET A 75 18.39 18.97 6.93
CA MET A 75 17.41 18.48 5.94
C MET A 75 16.01 18.26 6.52
N PHE A 76 15.89 17.74 7.75
CA PHE A 76 14.60 17.56 8.41
C PHE A 76 13.95 18.91 8.75
N GLY A 77 14.73 19.93 9.09
CA GLY A 77 14.23 21.28 9.36
C GLY A 77 13.64 21.96 8.13
N LEU A 78 14.30 21.81 6.97
CA LEU A 78 13.84 22.40 5.70
C LEU A 78 12.56 21.74 5.17
N GLU A 79 12.50 20.41 5.20
CA GLU A 79 11.32 19.66 4.74
C GLU A 79 10.10 19.95 5.62
N LYS A 80 10.29 19.99 6.94
CA LYS A 80 9.25 20.39 7.90
C LYS A 80 8.73 21.80 7.63
N THR A 81 9.63 22.77 7.43
CA THR A 81 9.25 24.17 7.15
C THR A 81 8.46 24.29 5.86
N ARG A 82 8.80 23.47 4.84
CA ARG A 82 8.04 23.41 3.58
C ARG A 82 6.63 22.86 3.79
N ILE A 83 6.51 21.70 4.45
CA ILE A 83 5.20 21.07 4.69
C ILE A 83 4.30 21.97 5.54
N ASP A 84 4.85 22.59 6.60
CA ASP A 84 4.10 23.54 7.43
C ASP A 84 3.56 24.71 6.58
N LYS A 85 4.35 25.22 5.63
CA LYS A 85 3.92 26.28 4.72
C LYS A 85 2.79 25.82 3.79
N ASP A 86 2.91 24.63 3.19
CA ASP A 86 1.88 24.13 2.29
C ASP A 86 0.54 23.92 3.03
N ILE A 87 0.59 23.47 4.29
CA ILE A 87 -0.60 23.37 5.15
C ILE A 87 -1.17 24.76 5.47
N ILE A 88 -0.32 25.75 5.78
CA ILE A 88 -0.77 27.15 5.99
C ILE A 88 -1.47 27.67 4.74
N ASP A 89 -0.91 27.45 3.56
CA ASP A 89 -1.45 27.96 2.30
C ASP A 89 -2.86 27.36 2.04
N VAL A 90 -3.03 26.05 2.21
CA VAL A 90 -4.34 25.39 2.11
C VAL A 90 -5.34 25.93 3.14
N LEU A 91 -4.92 26.07 4.40
CA LEU A 91 -5.84 26.49 5.48
C LEU A 91 -6.16 27.99 5.48
N SER A 92 -5.28 28.82 4.92
CA SER A 92 -5.50 30.27 4.78
C SER A 92 -6.69 30.59 3.88
N ASN A 93 -7.00 29.70 2.94
CA ASN A 93 -8.16 29.81 2.05
C ASN A 93 -9.48 29.36 2.70
N LYS A 94 -9.45 29.05 4.01
CA LYS A 94 -10.62 28.67 4.82
C LYS A 94 -11.43 27.50 4.22
N PRO A 95 -10.78 26.36 3.98
CA PRO A 95 -11.46 25.20 3.43
C PRO A 95 -12.48 24.65 4.42
N SER A 96 -13.47 23.93 3.89
CA SER A 96 -14.45 23.22 4.71
C SER A 96 -13.88 21.90 5.23
N ILE A 97 -14.05 21.60 6.51
CA ILE A 97 -13.69 20.29 7.07
C ILE A 97 -14.75 19.28 6.64
N VAL A 98 -14.32 18.19 6.03
CA VAL A 98 -15.22 17.13 5.52
C VAL A 98 -15.22 15.91 6.44
N GLN A 99 -14.05 15.53 6.96
CA GLN A 99 -13.89 14.37 7.83
C GLN A 99 -12.73 14.58 8.78
N ILE A 100 -12.86 14.05 10.00
CA ILE A 100 -11.77 13.92 10.96
C ILE A 100 -11.75 12.47 11.43
N ASP A 101 -10.61 11.81 11.27
CA ASP A 101 -10.33 10.48 11.81
C ASP A 101 -9.19 10.57 12.83
N THR A 102 -9.45 10.10 14.04
CA THR A 102 -8.48 10.07 15.15
C THR A 102 -8.25 8.64 15.64
N SER A 103 -8.59 7.65 14.83
CA SER A 103 -8.43 6.23 15.18
C SER A 103 -7.05 5.67 14.80
N GLY A 104 -6.30 6.39 13.96
CA GLY A 104 -4.99 5.97 13.49
C GLY A 104 -3.94 5.94 14.61
N ARG A 105 -3.03 4.98 14.51
CA ARG A 105 -1.83 4.86 15.34
C ARG A 105 -0.62 4.73 14.44
N GLY A 106 0.38 5.56 14.70
CA GLY A 106 1.63 5.56 13.96
C GLY A 106 2.65 4.55 14.45
N TYR A 107 3.73 4.46 13.68
CA TYR A 107 4.92 3.73 14.05
C TYR A 107 5.53 4.35 15.32
N MET A 108 5.99 3.54 16.27
CA MET A 108 6.59 3.98 17.56
C MET A 108 5.62 4.58 18.60
N GLY A 109 4.32 4.36 18.48
CA GLY A 109 3.35 4.75 19.51
C GLY A 109 2.84 6.20 19.40
N ASP A 110 3.11 6.86 18.27
CA ASP A 110 2.47 8.13 17.93
C ASP A 110 0.97 7.93 17.65
N TYR A 111 0.19 8.96 17.95
CA TYR A 111 -1.22 9.04 17.61
C TYR A 111 -1.37 9.78 16.28
N GLU A 112 -2.27 9.30 15.44
CA GLU A 112 -2.53 9.92 14.15
C GLU A 112 -3.90 10.59 14.17
N ALA A 113 -3.96 11.81 13.62
CA ALA A 113 -5.20 12.46 13.28
C ALA A 113 -5.16 12.87 11.81
N SER A 114 -6.01 12.24 11.01
CA SER A 114 -6.26 12.60 9.61
C SER A 114 -7.45 13.56 9.53
N ILE A 115 -7.26 14.69 8.86
CA ILE A 115 -8.29 15.70 8.64
C ILE A 115 -8.42 15.92 7.15
N VAL A 116 -9.58 15.56 6.59
CA VAL A 116 -9.89 15.83 5.21
C VAL A 116 -10.58 17.19 5.11
N VAL A 117 -9.99 18.08 4.32
CA VAL A 117 -10.55 19.40 4.01
C VAL A 117 -10.87 19.50 2.52
N LYS A 118 -11.85 20.33 2.20
CA LYS A 118 -12.26 20.66 0.84
C LYS A 118 -12.08 22.14 0.59
N GLU A 119 -11.32 22.44 -0.46
CA GLU A 119 -11.10 23.76 -1.02
C GLU A 119 -11.61 23.74 -2.46
N ASP A 120 -12.70 24.47 -2.74
CA ASP A 120 -13.39 24.44 -4.03
C ASP A 120 -13.73 23.02 -4.51
N THR A 121 -12.99 22.50 -5.50
CA THR A 121 -13.14 21.15 -6.06
C THR A 121 -12.04 20.18 -5.63
N ASN A 122 -11.08 20.65 -4.84
CA ASN A 122 -9.91 19.90 -4.39
C ASN A 122 -10.12 19.41 -2.96
N TYR A 123 -9.67 18.18 -2.71
CA TYR A 123 -9.70 17.55 -1.42
C TYR A 123 -8.27 17.30 -0.97
N PHE A 124 -7.97 17.75 0.24
CA PHE A 124 -6.67 17.56 0.87
C PHE A 124 -6.85 16.79 2.17
N GLU A 125 -5.88 15.92 2.47
CA GLU A 125 -5.75 15.26 3.75
C GLU A 125 -4.56 15.85 4.49
N ILE A 126 -4.82 16.39 5.67
CA ILE A 126 -3.82 16.89 6.60
C ILE A 126 -3.68 15.84 7.70
N ILE A 127 -2.47 15.29 7.86
CA ILE A 127 -2.19 14.26 8.86
C ILE A 127 -1.32 14.87 9.94
N PHE A 128 -1.79 14.82 11.19
CA PHE A 128 -0.99 15.19 12.36
C PHE A 128 -0.53 13.95 13.11
N TRP A 129 0.79 13.80 13.21
CA TRP A 129 1.43 12.80 14.06
C TRP A 129 1.69 13.42 15.43
N LEU A 130 0.98 12.94 16.44
CA LEU A 130 1.00 13.46 17.79
C LEU A 130 1.75 12.51 18.72
N TYR A 131 2.71 13.05 19.45
CA TYR A 131 3.41 12.34 20.52
C TYR A 131 2.81 12.70 21.88
N ARG A 132 2.56 11.71 22.72
CA ARG A 132 2.13 11.90 24.11
C ARG A 132 3.31 11.78 25.05
N ASP A 133 3.56 12.81 25.86
CA ASP A 133 4.59 12.76 26.91
C ASP A 133 4.12 11.99 28.16
N SER A 134 5.02 11.85 29.14
CA SER A 134 4.75 11.13 30.39
C SER A 134 3.77 11.85 31.34
N VAL A 135 3.34 13.07 31.01
CA VAL A 135 2.39 13.87 31.80
C VAL A 135 1.13 14.20 30.97
N ASP A 136 0.82 13.37 29.97
CA ASP A 136 -0.38 13.40 29.12
C ASP A 136 -0.54 14.62 28.20
N ASN A 137 0.53 15.36 27.90
CA ASN A 137 0.49 16.40 26.87
C ASN A 137 0.70 15.80 25.47
N LEU A 138 -0.08 16.28 24.50
CA LEU A 138 0.05 15.93 23.09
C LEU A 138 0.83 17.02 22.33
N TYR A 139 1.96 16.63 21.73
CA TYR A 139 2.79 17.50 20.90
C TYR A 139 2.75 17.05 19.45
N LEU A 140 2.82 18.03 18.54
CA LEU A 140 2.99 17.76 17.13
C LEU A 140 4.41 17.27 16.87
N ARG A 141 4.56 16.02 16.45
CA ARG A 141 5.86 15.49 16.03
C ARG A 141 6.14 15.86 14.58
N ARG A 142 5.13 15.67 13.72
CA ARG A 142 5.17 15.93 12.28
C ARG A 142 3.75 16.21 11.79
N ALA A 143 3.64 17.08 10.78
CA ALA A 143 2.45 17.20 9.96
C ALA A 143 2.77 16.74 8.53
N ASP A 144 1.77 16.22 7.83
CA ASP A 144 1.82 15.88 6.41
C ASP A 144 0.62 16.48 5.69
N LEU A 145 0.79 16.79 4.41
CA LEU A 145 -0.25 17.23 3.51
C LEU A 145 -0.28 16.35 2.27
N LYS A 146 -1.46 15.86 1.92
CA LYS A 146 -1.70 14.98 0.79
C LYS A 146 -2.85 15.51 -0.07
N SER A 147 -2.66 15.60 -1.39
CA SER A 147 -3.71 16.00 -2.33
C SER A 147 -4.44 14.75 -2.82
N LEU A 148 -5.61 14.48 -2.23
CA LEU A 148 -6.38 13.27 -2.56
C LEU A 148 -6.77 13.20 -4.04
N ASN A 149 -6.98 14.36 -4.67
CA ASN A 149 -7.19 14.46 -6.10
C ASN A 149 -5.95 13.98 -6.87
N GLU A 150 -4.77 14.52 -6.57
CA GLU A 150 -3.54 14.16 -7.28
C GLU A 150 -3.16 12.70 -7.07
N ASP A 151 -3.30 12.17 -5.85
CA ASP A 151 -2.98 10.76 -5.58
C ASP A 151 -3.93 9.80 -6.30
N CYS A 152 -5.23 10.14 -6.32
CA CYS A 152 -6.18 9.39 -7.14
C CYS A 152 -5.77 9.44 -8.62
N TYR A 153 -5.29 10.57 -9.15
CA TYR A 153 -4.98 10.64 -10.58
C TYR A 153 -3.55 10.23 -10.99
N ALA A 154 -2.62 10.14 -10.05
CA ALA A 154 -1.21 9.87 -10.31
C ALA A 154 -0.98 8.54 -11.03
N HIS A 155 -1.76 7.51 -10.70
CA HIS A 155 -1.60 6.17 -11.26
C HIS A 155 -2.19 6.02 -12.68
N PHE A 156 -3.05 6.91 -13.17
CA PHE A 156 -3.61 6.79 -14.53
C PHE A 156 -2.58 7.01 -15.62
N ASN A 157 -1.53 7.78 -15.33
CA ASN A 157 -0.49 8.12 -16.31
C ASN A 157 0.56 7.01 -16.50
N PHE A 158 0.56 5.97 -15.65
CA PHE A 158 1.51 4.86 -15.72
C PHE A 158 0.80 3.55 -16.08
N PRO A 159 1.43 2.65 -16.85
CA PRO A 159 0.90 1.30 -17.05
C PRO A 159 0.71 0.58 -15.71
N HIS A 160 -0.37 -0.18 -15.56
CA HIS A 160 -0.55 -1.04 -14.39
C HIS A 160 0.29 -2.31 -14.56
N VAL A 161 1.29 -2.50 -13.70
CA VAL A 161 2.23 -3.63 -13.76
C VAL A 161 2.23 -4.38 -12.42
N PRO A 162 1.32 -5.35 -12.22
CA PRO A 162 1.30 -6.18 -11.02
C PRO A 162 2.37 -7.28 -11.10
N GLU A 163 3.65 -6.88 -10.97
CA GLU A 163 4.83 -7.76 -11.16
C GLU A 163 4.80 -9.02 -10.30
N GLU A 164 4.24 -8.95 -9.09
CA GLU A 164 4.15 -10.09 -8.16
C GLU A 164 2.94 -10.98 -8.44
N SER A 165 1.88 -10.44 -9.05
CA SER A 165 0.63 -11.18 -9.29
C SER A 165 0.65 -11.96 -10.60
N VAL A 166 1.21 -11.39 -11.68
CA VAL A 166 1.24 -12.04 -13.00
C VAL A 166 2.59 -12.69 -13.24
N ILE A 167 2.63 -14.03 -13.12
CA ILE A 167 3.88 -14.80 -13.18
C ILE A 167 3.99 -15.58 -14.49
N PHE A 168 5.08 -15.34 -15.22
CA PHE A 168 5.47 -16.16 -16.38
C PHE A 168 6.20 -17.42 -15.91
N LYS A 169 5.52 -18.57 -15.95
CA LYS A 169 6.04 -19.82 -15.37
C LYS A 169 6.97 -20.59 -16.28
N ARG A 170 6.64 -20.63 -17.57
CA ARG A 170 7.32 -21.51 -18.53
C ARG A 170 7.11 -21.02 -19.95
N LEU A 171 8.19 -20.98 -20.71
CA LEU A 171 8.15 -20.97 -22.17
C LEU A 171 8.30 -22.42 -22.68
N SER A 172 7.40 -22.85 -23.56
CA SER A 172 7.49 -24.11 -24.30
C SER A 172 7.54 -23.80 -25.79
N TRP A 173 8.23 -24.62 -26.57
CA TRP A 173 8.39 -24.39 -27.99
C TRP A 173 8.52 -25.69 -28.77
N GLN A 174 8.28 -25.60 -30.06
CA GLN A 174 8.63 -26.62 -31.05
C GLN A 174 9.60 -26.01 -32.05
N THR A 175 10.44 -26.86 -32.64
CA THR A 175 11.44 -26.44 -33.62
C THR A 175 11.25 -27.16 -34.94
N ASP A 176 11.91 -26.67 -35.97
CA ASP A 176 12.13 -27.42 -37.20
C ASP A 176 13.01 -28.67 -36.98
N ILE A 177 13.17 -29.48 -38.04
CA ILE A 177 13.92 -30.75 -38.01
C ILE A 177 15.40 -30.51 -37.65
N LEU A 178 15.96 -29.37 -38.09
CA LEU A 178 17.34 -28.97 -37.83
C LEU A 178 17.51 -28.31 -36.46
N ARG A 179 16.42 -28.02 -35.76
CA ARG A 179 16.36 -27.31 -34.48
C ARG A 179 16.98 -25.92 -34.52
N THR A 180 16.94 -25.25 -35.65
CA THR A 180 17.56 -23.93 -35.83
C THR A 180 16.52 -22.82 -35.96
N SER A 181 15.25 -23.19 -36.11
CA SER A 181 14.10 -22.28 -36.13
C SER A 181 13.06 -22.72 -35.12
N PHE A 182 12.37 -21.75 -34.52
CA PHE A 182 11.13 -22.02 -33.78
C PHE A 182 10.00 -22.24 -34.78
N ASN A 183 9.24 -23.32 -34.63
CA ASN A 183 8.00 -23.57 -35.38
C ASN A 183 6.78 -23.00 -34.63
N SER A 184 6.82 -23.02 -33.30
CA SER A 184 5.79 -22.48 -32.42
C SER A 184 6.37 -22.22 -31.04
N GLY A 185 5.76 -21.27 -30.32
CA GLY A 185 6.08 -20.96 -28.94
C GLY A 185 4.81 -20.72 -28.14
N GLN A 186 4.80 -21.18 -26.89
CA GLN A 186 3.71 -21.01 -25.95
C GLN A 186 4.27 -20.58 -24.60
N ILE A 187 3.72 -19.53 -24.02
CA ILE A 187 4.06 -19.08 -22.68
C ILE A 187 2.94 -19.44 -21.70
N MET A 188 3.34 -19.92 -20.53
CA MET A 188 2.43 -20.24 -19.44
C MET A 188 2.41 -19.08 -18.46
N ILE A 189 1.24 -18.49 -18.26
CA ILE A 189 1.01 -17.32 -17.42
C ILE A 189 0.11 -17.74 -16.26
N GLN A 190 0.51 -17.40 -15.04
CA GLN A 190 -0.30 -17.54 -13.85
C GLN A 190 -0.78 -16.17 -13.39
N ASN A 191 -2.07 -16.03 -13.11
CA ASN A 191 -2.63 -14.85 -12.44
C ASN A 191 -2.90 -15.18 -10.97
N ASN A 192 -2.07 -14.65 -10.07
CA ASN A 192 -2.25 -14.77 -8.62
C ASN A 192 -3.03 -13.58 -8.01
N ASP A 193 -3.50 -12.65 -8.83
CA ASP A 193 -4.32 -11.56 -8.36
C ASP A 193 -5.74 -12.02 -8.03
N SER A 194 -6.47 -11.17 -7.31
CA SER A 194 -7.88 -11.30 -7.01
C SER A 194 -8.80 -10.89 -8.16
N ILE A 195 -8.24 -10.25 -9.20
CA ILE A 195 -8.98 -9.74 -10.36
C ILE A 195 -8.69 -10.53 -11.63
N ASP A 196 -9.68 -10.53 -12.53
CA ASP A 196 -9.51 -11.08 -13.88
C ASP A 196 -8.82 -10.06 -14.80
N TYR A 197 -7.82 -10.50 -15.57
CA TYR A 197 -7.23 -9.69 -16.63
C TYR A 197 -7.81 -10.08 -17.99
N SER A 198 -8.13 -9.08 -18.80
CA SER A 198 -8.60 -9.23 -20.18
C SER A 198 -7.54 -8.88 -21.23
N PHE A 199 -6.49 -8.18 -20.81
CA PHE A 199 -5.38 -7.80 -21.66
C PHE A 199 -4.08 -7.84 -20.86
N LEU A 200 -3.03 -8.41 -21.45
CA LEU A 200 -1.67 -8.35 -20.93
C LEU A 200 -0.73 -7.94 -22.07
N ARG A 201 0.17 -6.99 -21.77
CA ARG A 201 1.31 -6.63 -22.62
C ARG A 201 2.58 -6.96 -21.88
N PHE A 202 3.47 -7.72 -22.51
CA PHE A 202 4.74 -8.11 -21.90
C PHE A 202 5.86 -8.18 -22.93
N ARG A 203 7.10 -8.03 -22.49
CA ARG A 203 8.29 -8.18 -23.32
C ARG A 203 8.88 -9.55 -23.12
N LEU A 204 8.99 -10.33 -24.20
CA LEU A 204 9.67 -11.63 -24.20
C LEU A 204 11.08 -11.47 -24.77
N LYS A 205 12.06 -11.92 -23.99
CA LYS A 205 13.48 -11.95 -24.35
C LYS A 205 13.92 -13.40 -24.46
N ILE A 206 14.59 -13.77 -25.55
CA ILE A 206 15.20 -15.09 -25.74
C ILE A 206 16.63 -14.91 -26.25
N GLY A 207 17.57 -15.65 -25.70
CA GLY A 207 18.95 -15.54 -26.09
C GLY A 207 19.84 -16.63 -25.49
N GLU A 208 21.12 -16.55 -25.82
CA GLU A 208 22.12 -17.49 -25.34
C GLU A 208 22.44 -17.21 -23.87
N PRO A 209 22.46 -18.24 -22.99
CA PRO A 209 22.89 -18.08 -21.62
C PRO A 209 24.39 -17.77 -21.51
N ASP A 210 24.73 -16.84 -20.63
CA ASP A 210 26.09 -16.63 -20.14
C ASP A 210 26.30 -17.44 -18.86
N PHE A 211 27.17 -18.44 -18.93
CA PHE A 211 27.47 -19.34 -17.82
C PHE A 211 28.63 -18.86 -16.93
N TYR A 212 29.20 -17.69 -17.21
CA TYR A 212 30.38 -17.20 -16.47
C TYR A 212 30.06 -16.72 -15.06
N ILE A 213 28.78 -16.53 -14.72
CA ILE A 213 28.31 -16.00 -13.45
C ILE A 213 27.16 -16.88 -12.94
N ASN A 214 27.10 -17.15 -11.63
CA ASN A 214 26.01 -17.90 -10.96
C ASN A 214 24.61 -17.25 -11.08
N ILE A 215 24.47 -16.23 -11.93
CA ILE A 215 23.21 -15.56 -12.26
C ILE A 215 23.06 -15.69 -13.77
N PRO A 216 22.01 -16.38 -14.27
CA PRO A 216 21.75 -16.48 -15.70
C PRO A 216 21.65 -15.08 -16.30
N LYS A 217 22.50 -14.76 -17.27
CA LYS A 217 22.43 -13.52 -18.05
C LYS A 217 22.40 -13.88 -19.53
N PHE A 218 21.87 -12.99 -20.35
CA PHE A 218 21.99 -13.14 -21.80
C PHE A 218 23.41 -12.78 -22.25
N LYS A 219 24.13 -13.75 -22.80
CA LYS A 219 25.36 -13.51 -23.56
C LYS A 219 25.04 -12.82 -24.89
N ASN A 220 24.00 -13.31 -25.55
CA ASN A 220 23.56 -12.83 -26.86
C ASN A 220 22.04 -12.84 -26.93
N LEU A 221 21.42 -11.65 -26.91
CA LEU A 221 19.98 -11.51 -27.05
C LEU A 221 19.60 -11.68 -28.52
N LYS A 222 18.79 -12.70 -28.84
CA LYS A 222 18.35 -12.99 -30.20
C LYS A 222 16.96 -12.41 -30.44
N PHE A 223 16.02 -12.74 -29.57
CA PHE A 223 14.63 -12.31 -29.63
C PHE A 223 14.35 -11.29 -28.54
N ASN A 224 13.70 -10.18 -28.89
CA ASN A 224 13.24 -9.15 -27.96
C ASN A 224 12.02 -8.45 -28.54
N GLN A 225 10.84 -8.97 -28.24
CA GLN A 225 9.59 -8.45 -28.79
C GLN A 225 8.58 -8.17 -27.69
N THR A 226 7.74 -7.17 -27.95
CA THR A 226 6.58 -6.88 -27.12
C THR A 226 5.40 -7.68 -27.65
N ILE A 227 4.77 -8.44 -26.77
CA ILE A 227 3.66 -9.33 -27.07
C ILE A 227 2.43 -8.78 -26.36
N GLU A 228 1.32 -8.72 -27.09
CA GLU A 228 0.02 -8.29 -26.57
C GLU A 228 -0.97 -9.43 -26.71
N ILE A 229 -1.64 -9.76 -25.61
CA ILE A 229 -2.64 -10.83 -25.58
C ILE A 229 -3.95 -10.26 -25.05
N SER A 230 -5.03 -10.52 -25.78
CA SER A 230 -6.41 -10.14 -25.39
C SER A 230 -7.21 -11.34 -24.86
N GLN A 231 -6.52 -12.43 -24.53
CA GLN A 231 -7.12 -13.60 -23.92
C GLN A 231 -7.39 -13.31 -22.44
N LYS A 232 -8.60 -13.62 -21.98
CA LYS A 232 -8.96 -13.48 -20.56
C LYS A 232 -8.16 -14.47 -19.70
N VAL A 233 -7.51 -13.96 -18.66
CA VAL A 233 -6.77 -14.70 -17.63
C VAL A 233 -7.46 -14.46 -16.29
N ARG A 234 -8.23 -15.43 -15.80
CA ARG A 234 -9.03 -15.22 -14.58
C ARG A 234 -8.16 -15.27 -13.33
N ALA A 235 -8.66 -14.71 -12.24
CA ALA A 235 -8.03 -14.83 -10.93
C ALA A 235 -7.76 -16.30 -10.58
N GLY A 236 -6.52 -16.63 -10.23
CA GLY A 236 -6.07 -17.99 -9.92
C GLY A 236 -5.80 -18.89 -11.13
N ASP A 237 -6.06 -18.44 -12.36
CA ASP A 237 -5.86 -19.26 -13.55
C ASP A 237 -4.38 -19.48 -13.87
N LEU A 238 -4.12 -20.63 -14.50
CA LEU A 238 -2.89 -20.93 -15.21
C LEU A 238 -3.24 -21.13 -16.69
N VAL A 239 -2.87 -20.17 -17.54
CA VAL A 239 -3.20 -20.17 -18.97
C VAL A 239 -1.97 -20.43 -19.82
N LEU A 240 -2.17 -21.14 -20.93
CA LEU A 240 -1.19 -21.25 -22.01
C LEU A 240 -1.59 -20.29 -23.12
N VAL A 241 -0.65 -19.49 -23.58
CA VAL A 241 -0.86 -18.49 -24.62
C VAL A 241 0.16 -18.70 -25.72
N ASP A 242 -0.32 -18.83 -26.95
CA ASP A 242 0.53 -18.90 -28.14
C ASP A 242 1.28 -17.58 -28.33
N ILE A 243 2.52 -17.66 -28.79
CA ILE A 243 3.37 -16.53 -29.17
C ILE A 243 3.57 -16.57 -30.70
N PRO A 244 2.70 -15.92 -31.48
CA PRO A 244 2.79 -15.94 -32.94
C PRO A 244 4.14 -15.43 -33.46
N GLU A 245 4.76 -14.50 -32.75
CA GLU A 245 6.04 -13.88 -33.12
C GLU A 245 7.22 -14.87 -33.09
N LEU A 246 7.07 -16.01 -32.40
CA LEU A 246 8.07 -17.08 -32.42
C LEU A 246 7.88 -18.04 -33.58
N LYS A 247 6.77 -17.97 -34.32
CA LYS A 247 6.57 -18.84 -35.46
C LYS A 247 7.56 -18.50 -36.57
N ASP A 248 8.27 -19.53 -37.04
CA ASP A 248 9.28 -19.47 -38.10
C ASP A 248 10.48 -18.55 -37.76
N TYR A 249 10.69 -18.24 -36.47
CA TYR A 249 11.81 -17.40 -36.03
C TYR A 249 13.13 -18.17 -36.10
N TRP A 250 14.06 -17.70 -36.94
CA TRP A 250 15.40 -18.27 -37.10
C TRP A 250 16.33 -17.88 -35.95
N TYR A 251 16.85 -18.86 -35.21
CA TYR A 251 17.68 -18.66 -34.00
C TYR A 251 19.19 -18.83 -34.25
N GLU A 252 19.59 -19.18 -35.48
CA GLU A 252 20.98 -19.32 -35.97
C GLU A 252 21.81 -20.47 -35.37
N ILE A 253 21.49 -20.92 -34.16
CA ILE A 253 22.11 -22.07 -33.48
C ILE A 253 21.08 -23.14 -33.16
N GLU A 254 21.53 -24.35 -32.83
CA GLU A 254 20.63 -25.41 -32.35
C GLU A 254 19.83 -24.89 -31.14
N ILE A 255 18.53 -25.10 -31.09
CA ILE A 255 17.62 -24.69 -30.03
C ILE A 255 17.41 -25.88 -29.10
N ASN A 256 17.93 -25.80 -27.88
CA ASN A 256 17.70 -26.79 -26.83
C ASN A 256 17.62 -26.11 -25.45
N LYS A 257 17.23 -26.87 -24.42
CA LYS A 257 17.06 -26.33 -23.06
C LYS A 257 18.34 -25.79 -22.43
N THR A 258 19.50 -26.19 -22.94
CA THR A 258 20.80 -25.80 -22.37
C THR A 258 21.41 -24.56 -23.03
N ASN A 259 20.94 -24.16 -24.21
CA ASN A 259 21.48 -23.00 -24.92
C ASN A 259 20.44 -21.90 -25.21
N VAL A 260 19.26 -22.03 -24.61
CA VAL A 260 18.20 -21.04 -24.64
C VAL A 260 17.90 -20.57 -23.22
N LEU A 261 18.20 -19.31 -22.96
CA LEU A 261 17.66 -18.55 -21.85
C LEU A 261 16.44 -17.77 -22.35
N TRP A 262 15.44 -17.60 -21.49
CA TRP A 262 14.30 -16.74 -21.77
C TRP A 262 13.91 -15.96 -20.51
N GLU A 263 13.37 -14.76 -20.72
CA GLU A 263 12.81 -13.91 -19.68
C GLU A 263 11.55 -13.23 -20.23
N ALA A 264 10.57 -13.00 -19.36
CA ALA A 264 9.38 -12.24 -19.70
C ALA A 264 9.16 -11.14 -18.64
N GLU A 265 8.90 -9.94 -19.12
CA GLU A 265 8.74 -8.72 -18.33
C GLU A 265 7.35 -8.17 -18.59
N LEU A 266 6.48 -8.12 -17.58
CA LEU A 266 5.16 -7.53 -17.73
C LEU A 266 5.30 -6.02 -17.94
N LEU A 267 4.59 -5.48 -18.93
CA LEU A 267 4.60 -4.06 -19.25
C LEU A 267 3.25 -3.39 -18.98
N GLU A 268 2.14 -4.14 -19.05
CA GLU A 268 0.81 -3.65 -18.71
C GLU A 268 -0.18 -4.81 -18.50
N ALA A 269 -1.11 -4.65 -17.56
CA ALA A 269 -2.26 -5.52 -17.37
C ALA A 269 -3.55 -4.68 -17.29
N LEU A 270 -4.62 -5.14 -17.94
CA LEU A 270 -5.95 -4.51 -17.88
C LEU A 270 -7.06 -5.55 -17.65
N PRO A 271 -8.16 -5.20 -16.95
CA PRO A 271 -8.44 -3.91 -16.32
C PRO A 271 -7.49 -3.61 -15.15
N ARG A 272 -7.38 -2.33 -14.83
CA ARG A 272 -6.70 -1.89 -13.60
C ARG A 272 -7.63 -2.14 -12.42
N PRO A 273 -7.13 -2.58 -11.27
CA PRO A 273 -7.93 -2.64 -10.06
C PRO A 273 -8.43 -1.23 -9.69
N GLU A 274 -9.53 -1.16 -8.96
CA GLU A 274 -9.96 0.11 -8.35
C GLU A 274 -8.87 0.58 -7.38
N TYR A 275 -8.37 1.80 -7.60
CA TYR A 275 -7.35 2.38 -6.74
C TYR A 275 -7.97 2.84 -5.43
N GLU A 276 -7.37 2.45 -4.30
CA GLU A 276 -7.95 2.67 -2.96
C GLU A 276 -8.17 4.17 -2.70
N GLU A 277 -7.23 5.02 -3.10
CA GLU A 277 -7.29 6.46 -2.92
C GLU A 277 -8.41 7.10 -3.74
N CYS A 278 -8.71 6.59 -4.94
CA CYS A 278 -9.86 7.05 -5.71
C CYS A 278 -11.18 6.61 -5.06
N THR A 279 -11.22 5.37 -4.58
CA THR A 279 -12.38 4.85 -3.86
C THR A 279 -12.66 5.68 -2.61
N PHE A 280 -11.62 6.02 -1.86
CA PHE A 280 -11.70 6.91 -0.70
C PHE A 280 -12.19 8.31 -1.08
N LEU A 281 -11.62 8.92 -2.11
CA LEU A 281 -12.04 10.24 -2.60
C LEU A 281 -13.52 10.27 -3.00
N ASP A 282 -14.00 9.23 -3.68
CA ASP A 282 -15.41 9.13 -4.07
C ASP A 282 -16.34 8.96 -2.87
N GLN A 283 -15.91 8.23 -1.82
CA GLN A 283 -16.66 8.17 -0.55
C GLN A 283 -16.73 9.54 0.13
N ILE A 284 -15.62 10.28 0.17
CA ILE A 284 -15.56 11.63 0.73
C ILE A 284 -16.49 12.58 -0.03
N ARG A 285 -16.45 12.57 -1.38
CA ARG A 285 -17.34 13.38 -2.23
C ARG A 285 -18.83 13.10 -1.96
N LYS A 286 -19.20 11.83 -1.80
CA LYS A 286 -20.58 11.44 -1.46
C LYS A 286 -21.02 12.01 -0.12
N LYS A 287 -20.15 12.05 0.89
CA LYS A 287 -20.46 12.67 2.19
C LYS A 287 -20.72 14.17 2.05
N THR A 288 -19.89 14.89 1.28
CA THR A 288 -20.07 16.34 1.09
C THR A 288 -21.38 16.71 0.37
N LEU A 289 -21.89 15.85 -0.52
CA LEU A 289 -23.13 16.11 -1.26
C LEU A 289 -24.40 15.99 -0.40
N ILE A 290 -24.34 15.22 0.69
CA ILE A 290 -25.49 15.01 1.58
C ILE A 290 -25.71 16.22 2.52
N ASP A 291 -24.65 16.97 2.83
CA ASP A 291 -24.70 18.14 3.72
C ASP A 291 -25.28 19.42 3.07
N CYS A 292 -25.63 19.40 1.78
CA CYS A 292 -26.22 20.56 1.07
C CYS A 292 -27.75 20.45 0.83
N THR A 293 -28.42 19.46 1.43
CA THR A 293 -29.89 19.33 1.37
C THR A 293 -30.53 19.53 2.74
N TYR A 294 -30.62 20.79 3.18
CA TYR A 294 -31.57 21.27 4.19
C TYR A 294 -32.04 22.69 3.87
#